data_AF-A0A9D8AXM2-F1
#
_entry.id   AF-A0A9D8AXM2-F1
#
_cell.length_a   1.000
_cell.length_b   1.000
_cell.length_c   1.000
_cell.angle_alpha   90.00
_cell.angle_beta   90.00
_cell.angle_gamma   90.00
#
_symmetry.space_group_name_H-M   'P 1'
#
loop_
_entity.id
_entity.type
_entity.pdbx_description
1 polymer ?
#
loop_
_entity_poly.entity_id
_entity_poly.type
_entity_poly.pdbx_seq_one_letter_code
_entity_poly.pdbx_strand_id
1 'polypeptide(L)' 'MVASSEERRVRSGEIVELRLDSIVYVSYDPSTLGRDAVVLAGGGYKLVEVQPVDMFPQTYHIETISLWQRRGAAG' A
#
# COMPACT_ATOMS: atom_id res chain seq x y z
N MET A 1 -5.95 -0.70 8.48
CA MET A 1 -6.13 0.67 7.94
C MET A 1 -6.16 0.58 6.43
N VAL A 2 -7.05 1.33 5.78
CA VAL A 2 -7.01 1.53 4.32
C VAL A 2 -6.24 2.82 4.06
N ALA A 3 -5.11 2.74 3.37
CA ALA A 3 -4.38 3.90 2.87
C ALA A 3 -4.76 4.08 1.39
N SER A 4 -5.26 5.27 1.04
CA SER A 4 -5.61 5.63 -0.35
C SER A 4 -4.72 6.79 -0.79
N SER A 5 -4.30 6.76 -2.05
CA SER A 5 -3.53 7.83 -2.68
C SER A 5 -4.29 9.17 -2.79
N GLU A 6 -5.64 9.21 -2.70
CA GLU A 6 -6.41 10.36 -3.21
C GLU A 6 -7.02 11.37 -2.21
N GLU A 7 -7.38 11.09 -0.94
CA GLU A 7 -8.10 12.15 -0.15
C GLU A 7 -7.60 12.50 1.25
N ARG A 8 -6.54 11.89 1.75
CA ARG A 8 -5.84 12.37 2.96
C ARG A 8 -4.43 11.84 2.89
N ARG A 9 -3.48 12.72 2.59
CA ARG A 9 -2.06 12.39 2.44
C ARG A 9 -1.46 11.96 3.78
N VAL A 10 -1.83 10.77 4.24
CA VAL A 10 -1.08 10.04 5.25
C VAL A 10 0.18 9.57 4.54
N ARG A 11 1.32 10.11 4.94
CA ARG A 11 2.61 9.78 4.35
C ARG A 11 2.95 8.33 4.72
N SER A 12 3.56 7.59 3.81
CA SER A 12 4.01 6.21 4.08
C SER A 12 4.88 6.09 5.34
N GLY A 13 5.64 7.13 5.71
CA GLY A 13 6.34 7.22 6.99
C GLY A 13 5.42 7.30 8.22
N GLU A 14 4.33 8.08 8.17
CA GLU A 14 3.35 8.19 9.26
C GLU A 14 2.61 6.86 9.46
N ILE A 15 2.34 6.12 8.39
CA ILE A 15 1.74 4.78 8.45
C ILE A 15 2.65 3.81 9.22
N VAL A 16 3.98 3.93 9.05
CA VAL A 16 4.95 3.09 9.77
C VAL A 16 4.92 3.39 11.27
N GLU A 17 4.79 4.65 11.66
CA GLU A 17 4.76 5.07 13.07
C GLU A 17 3.54 4.51 13.83
N LEU A 18 2.42 4.28 13.14
CA LEU A 18 1.22 3.68 13.74
C LEU A 18 1.41 2.21 14.14
N ARG A 19 2.46 1.54 13.65
CA ARG A 19 2.80 0.13 13.97
C ARG A 19 1.62 -0.84 13.86
N LEU A 20 0.78 -0.65 12.84
CA LEU A 20 -0.35 -1.51 12.57
C LEU A 20 0.10 -2.93 12.21
N ASP A 21 -0.69 -3.94 12.54
CA ASP A 21 -0.36 -5.32 12.17
C ASP A 21 -0.64 -5.60 10.68
N SER A 22 -1.64 -4.93 10.11
CA SER A 22 -2.06 -5.09 8.72
C SER A 22 -2.50 -3.78 8.08
N ILE A 23 -2.05 -3.56 6.84
CA ILE A 23 -2.39 -2.39 6.02
C ILE A 23 -2.92 -2.90 4.68
N VAL A 24 -4.07 -2.36 4.28
CA VAL A 24 -4.56 -2.47 2.90
C VAL A 24 -4.25 -1.12 2.24
N TYR A 25 -3.51 -1.13 1.16
CA TYR A 25 -3.08 0.07 0.44
C TYR A 25 -3.68 0.05 -0.96
N VAL A 26 -4.39 1.12 -1.34
CA VAL A 26 -5.02 1.29 -2.65
C VAL A 26 -4.33 2.44 -3.40
N SER A 27 -3.86 2.19 -4.62
CA SER A 27 -3.18 3.17 -5.49
C SER A 27 -3.68 3.13 -6.92
N TYR A 28 -3.93 4.29 -7.52
CA TYR A 28 -4.26 4.44 -8.93
C TYR A 28 -3.04 4.44 -9.86
N ASP A 29 -1.83 4.54 -9.29
CA ASP A 29 -0.56 4.49 -10.02
C ASP A 29 0.34 3.40 -9.39
N PRO A 30 0.70 2.35 -10.15
CA PRO A 30 1.66 1.34 -9.71
C PRO A 30 3.04 1.93 -9.34
N SER A 31 3.42 3.07 -9.94
CA SER A 31 4.72 3.72 -9.73
C SER A 31 4.80 4.37 -8.34
N THR A 32 3.73 5.01 -7.88
CA THR A 32 3.66 5.58 -6.53
C THR A 32 3.62 4.46 -5.48
N LEU A 33 2.85 3.39 -5.73
CA LEU A 33 2.87 2.18 -4.89
C LEU A 33 4.30 1.62 -4.75
N GLY A 34 5.06 1.55 -5.85
CA GLY A 34 6.45 1.08 -5.84
C GLY A 34 7.38 1.95 -4.97
N ARG A 35 7.17 3.27 -4.94
CA ARG A 35 7.94 4.18 -4.06
C ARG A 35 7.58 3.98 -2.59
N ASP A 36 6.28 3.90 -2.28
CA ASP A 36 5.81 3.69 -0.91
C ASP A 36 6.12 2.28 -0.39
N ALA A 37 6.18 1.28 -1.28
CA ALA A 37 6.61 -0.07 -0.96
C ALA A 37 8.00 -0.11 -0.32
N VAL A 38 8.93 0.73 -0.77
CA VAL A 38 10.28 0.85 -0.17
C VAL A 38 10.19 1.36 1.26
N VAL A 39 9.35 2.38 1.50
CA VAL A 39 9.16 2.97 2.83
C VAL A 39 8.50 1.97 3.78
N LEU A 40 7.42 1.30 3.35
CA LEU A 40 6.74 0.28 4.15
C LEU A 40 7.65 -0.91 4.46
N ALA A 41 8.41 -1.38 3.46
CA ALA A 41 9.38 -2.46 3.65
C ALA A 41 10.49 -2.09 4.64
N GLY A 42 11.03 -0.86 4.55
CA GLY A 42 12.00 -0.31 5.49
C GLY A 42 11.41 -0.12 6.90
N GLY A 43 10.11 0.16 6.99
CA GLY A 43 9.34 0.24 8.24
C GLY A 43 8.99 -1.11 8.86
N GLY A 44 9.46 -2.22 8.31
CA GLY A 44 9.25 -3.56 8.84
C GLY A 44 7.99 -4.26 8.34
N TYR A 45 7.32 -3.75 7.31
CA TYR A 45 6.20 -4.45 6.69
C TYR A 45 6.66 -5.38 5.56
N LYS A 46 5.89 -6.45 5.35
CA LYS A 46 6.04 -7.40 4.25
C LYS A 46 4.82 -7.25 3.34
N LEU A 47 5.07 -7.09 2.05
CA LEU A 47 4.04 -7.23 1.03
C LEU A 47 3.58 -8.69 0.98
N VAL A 48 2.29 -8.91 1.16
CA VAL A 48 1.66 -10.24 1.15
C VAL A 48 1.02 -10.52 -0.20
N GLU A 49 0.27 -9.55 -0.72
CA GLU A 49 -0.50 -9.71 -1.95
C GLU A 49 -0.66 -8.37 -2.66
N VAL A 50 -0.75 -8.42 -3.99
CA VAL A 50 -1.12 -7.28 -4.83
C VAL A 50 -2.11 -7.75 -5.88
N GLN A 51 -3.24 -7.06 -5.99
CA GLN A 51 -4.24 -7.27 -7.02
C GLN A 51 -4.39 -5.99 -7.85
N PRO A 52 -3.92 -5.99 -9.11
CA PRO A 52 -4.28 -4.98 -10.09
C PRO A 52 -5.77 -5.10 -10.47
N VAL A 53 -6.44 -3.97 -10.67
CA VAL A 53 -7.85 -3.87 -11.05
C VAL A 53 -7.97 -2.88 -12.20
N ASP A 54 -8.47 -3.37 -13.35
CA ASP A 54 -8.84 -2.51 -14.48
C ASP A 54 -10.26 -1.99 -14.27
N MET A 55 -10.36 -0.76 -13.75
CA MET A 55 -11.65 -0.06 -13.58
C MET A 55 -12.01 0.80 -14.81
N PHE A 56 -11.08 0.99 -15.74
CA PHE A 56 -11.21 1.88 -16.89
C PHE A 56 -10.65 1.20 -18.16
N PRO A 57 -11.38 0.23 -18.73
CA PRO A 57 -10.92 -0.49 -19.90
C PRO A 57 -10.62 0.45 -21.06
N GLN A 58 -9.63 0.08 -21.87
CA GLN A 58 -9.12 0.89 -23.00
C GLN A 58 -8.42 2.20 -22.57
N THR A 59 -8.05 2.32 -21.30
CA THR A 59 -7.16 3.38 -20.80
C THR A 59 -5.86 2.78 -20.25
N TYR A 60 -4.92 3.64 -19.90
CA TYR A 60 -3.69 3.27 -19.19
C TYR A 60 -3.85 3.23 -17.67
N HIS A 61 -5.05 3.52 -17.14
CA HIS A 61 -5.29 3.55 -15.70
C HIS A 61 -5.47 2.14 -15.16
N ILE A 62 -4.67 1.79 -14.14
CA ILE A 62 -4.77 0.53 -13.41
C ILE A 62 -4.76 0.87 -11.93
N GLU A 63 -5.85 0.52 -11.25
CA GLU A 63 -5.89 0.55 -9.80
C GLU A 63 -5.13 -0.65 -9.24
N THR A 64 -4.54 -0.50 -8.08
CA THR A 64 -3.81 -1.56 -7.40
C THR A 64 -4.24 -1.61 -5.94
N ILE A 65 -4.59 -2.80 -5.47
CA ILE A 65 -4.88 -3.07 -4.07
C ILE A 65 -3.77 -3.97 -3.54
N SER A 66 -3.12 -3.58 -2.45
CA SER A 66 -2.03 -4.37 -1.86
C SER A 66 -2.22 -4.59 -0.37
N LEU A 67 -1.88 -5.80 0.09
CA LEU A 67 -1.93 -6.19 1.49
C LEU A 67 -0.51 -6.22 2.04
N TRP A 68 -0.31 -5.57 3.19
CA TRP A 68 0.95 -5.51 3.91
C TRP A 68 0.76 -5.98 5.34
N GLN A 69 1.70 -6.77 5.84
CA GLN A 69 1.72 -7.26 7.22
C GLN A 69 3.02 -6.92 7.92
N ARG A 70 2.95 -6.51 9.19
CA ARG A 70 4.13 -6.17 9.98
C ARG A 70 4.93 -7.43 10.33
N ARG A 71 6.23 -7.44 10.03
CA ARG A 71 7.15 -8.53 10.41
C ARG A 71 7.27 -8.54 11.94
N GLY A 72 6.82 -9.63 12.57
CA GLY A 72 6.80 -9.79 14.03
C GLY A 72 5.45 -9.53 14.71
N ALA A 73 4.38 -9.27 13.96
CA ALA A 73 3.01 -9.35 14.47
C ALA A 73 2.45 -10.78 14.46
N ALA A 74 3.16 -11.72 13.82
CA ALA A 74 2.87 -13.14 13.96
C ALA A 74 3.46 -13.63 15.29
N GLY A 75 2.58 -14.09 16.19
CA GLY A 75 2.94 -15.03 17.23
C GLY A 75 3.40 -16.37 16.66
#